data_AF-A0AAW0WU86-F1
#
_entry.id   AF-A0AAW0WU86-F1
#
_cell.length_a   1.000
_cell.length_b   1.000
_cell.length_c   1.000
_cell.angle_alpha   90.00
_cell.angle_beta   90.00
_cell.angle_gamma   90.00
#
_symmetry.space_group_name_H-M   'P 1'
#
loop_
_entity.id
_entity.type
_entity.pdbx_description
1 polymer ?
#
loop_
_entity_poly.entity_id
_entity_poly.type
_entity_poly.pdbx_seq_one_letter_code
_entity_poly.pdbx_strand_id
1 'polypeptide(L)'
;MGLYTASDGHVDPYSLTQAIAKGARKYGALIFQGLGVTTLNLREDGRWVVSTTEGDILANRVVNAAGFWAKEIAKLAGSDLPLVPNHHQYLVTSTVPEVKALKREIPVLRHLEGSFYLRMERDGLLIGPYESTHTMRQCEDWMWNGVPEGMV
;
A
#
# COMPACT_ATOMS: atom_id res chain seq x y z
N MET A 1 -25.06 16.37 -10.61
CA MET A 1 -24.94 15.16 -11.46
C MET A 1 -24.05 14.17 -10.73
N GLY A 2 -24.35 12.86 -10.76
CA GLY A 2 -23.55 11.83 -10.09
C GLY A 2 -23.18 10.69 -11.06
N LEU A 3 -22.07 10.00 -10.77
CA LEU A 3 -21.64 8.79 -11.46
C LEU A 3 -21.76 7.62 -10.48
N TYR A 4 -22.35 6.51 -10.92
CA TYR A 4 -22.61 5.35 -10.06
C TYR A 4 -22.07 4.06 -10.67
N THR A 5 -21.29 3.32 -9.88
CA THR A 5 -20.78 2.00 -10.22
C THR A 5 -21.35 1.00 -9.21
N ALA A 6 -22.24 0.12 -9.65
CA ALA A 6 -22.95 -0.78 -8.71
C ALA A 6 -22.08 -1.90 -8.13
N SER A 7 -20.93 -2.19 -8.75
CA SER A 7 -20.10 -3.36 -8.46
C SER A 7 -18.83 -3.04 -7.65
N ASP A 8 -18.67 -1.80 -7.18
CA ASP A 8 -17.54 -1.39 -6.35
C ASP A 8 -17.94 -1.16 -4.88
N GLY A 9 -16.96 -0.83 -4.05
CA GLY A 9 -17.12 -0.68 -2.61
C GLY A 9 -15.79 -0.54 -1.90
N HIS A 10 -15.65 -1.18 -0.74
CA HIS A 10 -14.40 -1.22 0.02
C HIS A 10 -14.09 -2.65 0.48
N VAL A 11 -12.87 -2.83 0.98
CA VAL A 11 -12.39 -4.12 1.48
C VAL A 11 -11.47 -3.87 2.67
N ASP A 12 -11.44 -4.81 3.63
CA ASP A 12 -10.40 -4.85 4.65
C ASP A 12 -9.07 -5.29 3.99
N PRO A 13 -8.06 -4.41 3.89
CA PRO A 13 -6.81 -4.72 3.22
C PRO A 13 -6.01 -5.80 3.94
N TYR A 14 -6.12 -5.92 5.28
CA TYR A 14 -5.41 -6.96 6.02
C TYR A 14 -5.96 -8.34 5.67
N SER A 15 -7.27 -8.51 5.80
CA SER A 15 -7.93 -9.78 5.49
C SER A 15 -7.76 -10.16 4.02
N LEU A 16 -7.84 -9.20 3.09
CA LEU A 16 -7.58 -9.44 1.67
C LEU A 16 -6.15 -9.96 1.45
N THR A 17 -5.15 -9.31 2.04
CA THR A 17 -3.74 -9.72 1.92
C THR A 17 -3.54 -11.14 2.45
N GLN A 18 -4.09 -11.46 3.62
CA GLN A 18 -4.00 -12.80 4.20
C GLN A 18 -4.73 -13.86 3.36
N ALA A 19 -5.89 -13.52 2.78
CA ALA A 19 -6.62 -14.41 1.88
C ALA A 19 -5.81 -14.73 0.62
N ILE A 20 -5.19 -13.71 0.01
CA ILE A 20 -4.30 -13.88 -1.15
C ILE A 20 -3.08 -14.72 -0.76
N ALA A 21 -2.42 -14.42 0.36
CA ALA A 21 -1.25 -15.17 0.84
C ALA A 21 -1.57 -16.65 1.10
N LYS A 22 -2.74 -16.93 1.68
CA LYS A 22 -3.24 -18.31 1.87
C LYS A 22 -3.46 -19.01 0.52
N GLY A 23 -4.06 -18.32 -0.44
CA GLY A 23 -4.22 -18.83 -1.80
C GLY A 23 -2.88 -19.12 -2.48
N ALA A 24 -1.92 -18.19 -2.41
CA ALA A 24 -0.59 -18.34 -2.99
C ALA A 24 0.14 -19.57 -2.41
N ARG A 25 0.14 -19.73 -1.08
CA ARG A 25 0.73 -20.92 -0.42
C ARG A 25 0.06 -22.22 -0.87
N LYS A 26 -1.27 -22.24 -0.99
CA LYS A 26 -2.01 -23.41 -1.52
C LYS A 26 -1.54 -23.81 -2.92
N TYR A 27 -1.14 -22.85 -3.75
CA TYR A 27 -0.62 -23.10 -5.09
C TYR A 27 0.92 -23.19 -5.17
N GLY A 28 1.60 -23.35 -4.02
CA GLY A 28 3.03 -23.65 -3.96
C GLY A 28 3.96 -22.45 -3.80
N ALA A 29 3.44 -21.23 -3.62
CA ALA A 29 4.28 -20.08 -3.33
C ALA A 29 4.88 -20.17 -1.92
N LEU A 30 6.17 -19.88 -1.80
CA LEU A 30 6.85 -19.71 -0.51
C LEU A 30 6.80 -18.24 -0.10
N ILE A 31 6.43 -17.97 1.15
CA ILE A 31 6.35 -16.61 1.70
C ILE A 31 7.22 -16.56 2.95
N PHE A 32 8.31 -15.81 2.86
CA PHE A 32 9.23 -15.55 3.96
C PHE A 32 9.02 -14.11 4.45
N GLN A 33 8.91 -13.93 5.75
CA GLN A 33 8.77 -12.63 6.42
C GLN A 33 9.99 -12.41 7.33
N GLY A 34 10.29 -11.15 7.65
CA GLY A 34 11.51 -10.80 8.39
C GLY A 34 12.81 -11.05 7.61
N LEU A 35 12.70 -11.26 6.29
CA LEU A 35 13.82 -11.57 5.41
C LEU A 35 14.13 -10.35 4.51
N GLY A 36 14.83 -9.38 5.07
CA GLY A 36 15.14 -8.12 4.37
C GLY A 36 16.15 -8.33 3.25
N VAL A 37 15.90 -7.74 2.08
CA VAL A 37 16.85 -7.75 0.94
C VAL A 37 17.94 -6.71 1.18
N THR A 38 19.20 -7.11 1.06
CA THR A 38 20.37 -6.25 1.30
C THR A 38 21.12 -5.91 0.01
N THR A 39 21.19 -6.84 -0.96
CA THR A 39 21.80 -6.59 -2.27
C THR A 39 21.10 -7.36 -3.39
N LEU A 40 21.24 -6.86 -4.63
CA LEU A 40 20.76 -7.50 -5.84
C LEU A 40 21.88 -7.55 -6.87
N ASN A 41 22.35 -8.75 -7.21
CA ASN A 41 23.43 -8.94 -8.18
C ASN A 41 22.97 -9.78 -9.37
N LEU A 42 23.09 -9.23 -10.58
CA LEU A 42 22.84 -9.97 -11.82
C LEU A 42 24.09 -10.73 -12.23
N ARG A 43 23.96 -12.05 -12.40
CA ARG A 43 25.03 -12.92 -12.89
C ARG A 43 25.11 -12.87 -14.42
N GLU A 44 26.27 -13.28 -14.95
CA GLU A 44 26.49 -13.42 -16.39
C GLU A 44 25.51 -14.38 -17.08
N ASP A 45 25.03 -15.39 -16.35
CA ASP A 45 24.02 -16.35 -16.84
C ASP A 45 22.58 -15.80 -16.83
N GLY A 46 22.39 -14.53 -16.46
CA GLY A 46 21.11 -13.84 -16.43
C GLY A 46 20.27 -14.07 -15.18
N ARG A 47 20.75 -14.84 -14.19
CA ARG A 47 20.07 -15.04 -12.91
C ARG A 47 20.46 -13.98 -11.88
N TRP A 48 19.56 -13.73 -10.94
CA TRP A 48 19.75 -12.82 -9.82
C TRP A 48 20.17 -13.56 -8.57
N VAL A 49 21.20 -13.06 -7.90
CA VAL A 49 21.49 -13.37 -6.50
C VAL A 49 20.85 -12.26 -5.66
N VAL A 50 19.85 -12.64 -4.88
CA VAL A 50 19.17 -11.76 -3.91
C VAL A 50 19.74 -12.08 -2.53
N SER A 51 20.65 -11.24 -2.05
CA SER A 51 21.17 -11.40 -0.69
C SER A 51 20.17 -10.85 0.31
N THR A 52 19.98 -11.58 1.39
CA THR A 52 19.07 -11.23 2.47
C THR A 52 19.78 -11.27 3.81
N THR A 53 19.08 -10.85 4.88
CA THR A 53 19.60 -10.92 6.26
C THR A 53 19.91 -12.35 6.73
N GLU A 54 19.33 -13.38 6.12
CA GLU A 54 19.51 -14.79 6.52
C GLU A 54 20.17 -15.64 5.42
N GLY A 55 20.73 -15.01 4.37
CA GLY A 55 21.45 -15.68 3.28
C GLY A 55 20.94 -15.35 1.89
N ASP A 56 21.45 -16.06 0.89
CA ASP A 56 21.21 -15.75 -0.52
C ASP A 56 20.07 -16.60 -1.13
N ILE A 57 19.27 -15.95 -1.98
CA ILE A 57 18.26 -16.59 -2.82
C ILE A 57 18.63 -16.40 -4.29
N LEU A 58 18.73 -17.50 -5.04
CA LEU A 58 18.96 -17.47 -6.48
C LEU A 58 17.62 -17.47 -7.23
N ALA A 59 17.39 -16.46 -8.07
CA ALA A 59 16.14 -16.28 -8.80
C ALA A 59 16.39 -15.99 -10.29
N ASN A 60 15.56 -16.54 -11.18
CA ASN A 60 15.65 -16.20 -12.62
C ASN A 60 15.15 -14.77 -12.90
N ARG A 61 14.25 -14.26 -12.06
CA ARG A 61 13.63 -12.93 -12.18
C ARG A 61 13.34 -12.40 -10.78
N VAL A 62 13.41 -11.08 -10.64
CA VAL A 62 13.05 -10.36 -9.41
C VAL A 62 11.97 -9.33 -9.76
N VAL A 63 10.97 -9.19 -8.90
CA VAL A 63 9.92 -8.18 -9.02
C VAL A 63 9.98 -7.28 -7.80
N ASN A 64 10.18 -5.98 -8.03
CA ASN A 64 10.16 -4.99 -6.96
C ASN A 64 8.70 -4.59 -6.66
N ALA A 65 8.20 -5.01 -5.51
CA ALA A 65 6.87 -4.68 -4.99
C ALA A 65 6.96 -4.09 -3.56
N ALA A 66 8.05 -3.39 -3.25
CA ALA A 66 8.41 -2.97 -1.89
C ALA A 66 7.72 -1.67 -1.41
N GLY A 67 6.56 -1.30 -1.99
CA GLY A 67 5.82 -0.11 -1.57
C GLY A 67 6.67 1.17 -1.60
N PHE A 68 6.72 1.90 -0.49
CA PHE A 68 7.51 3.13 -0.40
C PHE A 68 9.04 2.90 -0.28
N TRP A 69 9.51 1.65 -0.08
CA TRP A 69 10.92 1.25 -0.23
C TRP A 69 11.32 0.90 -1.67
N ALA A 70 10.41 1.00 -2.63
CA ALA A 70 10.69 0.56 -3.99
C ALA A 70 11.89 1.31 -4.59
N LYS A 71 12.11 2.58 -4.23
CA LYS A 71 13.25 3.37 -4.71
C LYS A 71 14.58 2.82 -4.17
N GLU A 72 14.65 2.48 -2.89
CA GLU A 72 15.80 1.90 -2.22
C GLU A 72 16.15 0.53 -2.82
N ILE A 73 15.15 -0.33 -3.01
CA ILE A 73 15.35 -1.64 -3.64
C ILE A 73 15.80 -1.50 -5.10
N ALA A 74 15.28 -0.52 -5.85
CA ALA A 74 15.70 -0.29 -7.22
C ALA A 74 17.15 0.18 -7.33
N LYS A 75 17.62 0.99 -6.36
CA LYS A 75 19.03 1.42 -6.29
C LYS A 75 19.99 0.25 -6.14
N LEU A 76 19.59 -0.81 -5.43
CA LEU A 76 20.40 -2.06 -5.33
C LEU A 76 20.62 -2.72 -6.70
N ALA A 77 19.72 -2.50 -7.65
CA ALA A 77 19.83 -2.96 -9.03
C ALA A 77 20.37 -1.88 -9.99
N GLY A 78 20.91 -0.76 -9.48
CA GLY A 78 21.46 0.33 -10.29
C GLY A 78 20.44 1.21 -10.99
N SER A 79 19.18 1.22 -10.53
CA SER A 79 18.09 2.03 -11.10
C SER A 79 17.58 3.05 -10.08
N ASP A 80 17.15 4.23 -10.54
CA ASP A 80 16.48 5.22 -9.71
C ASP A 80 15.02 5.38 -10.12
N LEU A 81 14.11 5.24 -9.16
CA LEU A 81 12.66 5.34 -9.40
C LEU A 81 12.15 6.73 -8.99
N PRO A 82 11.32 7.38 -9.84
CA PRO A 82 10.77 8.71 -9.56
C PRO A 82 9.57 8.61 -8.60
N LEU A 83 9.81 8.17 -7.37
CA LEU A 83 8.80 8.00 -6.33
C LEU A 83 9.05 8.94 -5.15
N VAL A 84 7.97 9.53 -4.63
CA VAL A 84 7.96 10.36 -3.41
C VAL A 84 6.80 9.91 -2.52
N PRO A 85 7.05 9.44 -1.29
CA PRO A 85 5.99 9.12 -0.34
C PRO A 85 5.28 10.39 0.13
N ASN A 86 3.96 10.32 0.32
CA ASN A 86 3.14 11.43 0.80
C ASN A 86 2.37 11.00 2.04
N HIS A 87 2.11 11.96 2.93
CA HIS A 87 1.18 11.77 4.02
C HIS A 87 -0.24 11.79 3.47
N HIS A 88 -1.07 10.87 3.95
CA HIS A 88 -2.49 10.85 3.69
C HIS A 88 -3.21 10.49 4.99
N GLN A 89 -4.29 11.20 5.30
CA GLN A 89 -5.02 11.01 6.55
C GLN A 89 -6.49 10.66 6.26
N TYR A 90 -7.07 9.89 7.16
CA TYR A 90 -8.51 9.71 7.22
C TYR A 90 -8.97 9.78 8.68
N LEU A 91 -10.21 10.17 8.85
CA LEU A 91 -10.91 10.29 10.11
C LEU A 91 -11.94 9.18 10.21
N VAL A 92 -12.13 8.63 11.40
CA VAL A 92 -13.18 7.66 11.68
C VAL A 92 -14.05 8.23 12.79
N THR A 93 -15.35 8.30 12.55
CA THR A 93 -16.30 8.77 13.57
C THR A 93 -16.69 7.64 14.51
N SER A 94 -17.22 8.01 15.68
CA SER A 94 -18.03 7.09 16.47
C SER A 94 -19.35 6.76 15.75
N THR A 95 -20.17 5.91 16.37
CA THR A 95 -21.52 5.59 15.89
C THR A 95 -22.35 6.86 15.66
N VAL A 96 -22.90 6.98 14.46
CA VAL A 96 -23.85 8.04 14.07
C VAL A 96 -25.26 7.42 14.06
N PRO A 97 -26.21 7.90 14.88
CA PRO A 97 -27.53 7.29 15.00
C PRO A 97 -28.27 7.10 13.68
N GLU A 98 -28.17 8.08 12.78
CA GLU A 98 -28.78 8.08 11.45
C GLU A 98 -28.17 7.00 10.55
N VAL A 99 -26.85 6.79 10.65
CA VAL A 99 -26.15 5.73 9.92
C VAL A 99 -26.57 4.36 10.46
N LYS A 100 -26.61 4.20 11.79
CA LYS A 100 -27.04 2.96 12.45
C LYS A 100 -28.49 2.57 12.11
N ALA A 101 -29.37 3.55 11.89
CA ALA A 101 -30.76 3.30 11.54
C ALA A 101 -30.96 2.79 10.09
N LEU A 102 -29.92 2.85 9.25
CA LEU A 102 -30.00 2.38 7.86
C LEU A 102 -30.09 0.85 7.79
N LYS A 103 -30.94 0.37 6.87
CA LYS A 103 -31.13 -1.08 6.62
C LYS A 103 -30.11 -1.64 5.61
N ARG A 104 -29.34 -0.77 4.97
CA ARG A 104 -28.35 -1.09 3.94
C ARG A 104 -27.16 -0.17 4.11
N GLU A 105 -25.99 -0.67 3.79
CA GLU A 105 -24.78 0.14 3.69
C GLU A 105 -24.95 1.21 2.62
N ILE A 106 -24.41 2.41 2.86
CA ILE A 106 -24.36 3.48 1.88
C ILE A 106 -23.24 3.19 0.87
N PRO A 107 -23.42 3.55 -0.42
CA PRO A 107 -22.32 3.49 -1.38
C PRO A 107 -21.11 4.32 -0.89
N VAL A 108 -19.90 3.92 -1.31
CA VAL A 108 -18.73 4.77 -1.14
C VAL A 108 -18.95 6.05 -1.94
N LEU A 109 -18.77 7.20 -1.28
CA LEU A 109 -18.96 8.51 -1.88
C LEU A 109 -17.62 9.15 -2.17
N ARG A 110 -17.56 9.89 -3.28
CA ARG A 110 -16.46 10.79 -3.59
C ARG A 110 -17.04 12.17 -3.87
N HIS A 111 -16.82 13.09 -2.95
CA HIS A 111 -17.19 14.49 -3.14
C HIS A 111 -16.03 15.21 -3.83
N LEU A 112 -16.17 15.41 -5.15
CA LEU A 112 -15.07 15.95 -5.97
C LEU A 112 -14.75 17.40 -5.62
N GLU A 113 -15.76 18.27 -5.49
CA GLU A 113 -15.56 19.69 -5.18
C GLU A 113 -14.99 19.92 -3.77
N GLY A 114 -15.49 19.18 -2.76
CA GLY A 114 -14.93 19.18 -1.41
C GLY A 114 -13.62 18.41 -1.27
N SER A 115 -13.17 17.72 -2.33
CA SER A 115 -11.93 16.92 -2.35
C SER A 115 -11.85 15.88 -1.23
N PHE A 116 -12.87 15.04 -1.06
CA PHE A 116 -12.80 13.93 -0.10
C PHE A 116 -13.56 12.69 -0.56
N TYR A 117 -13.18 11.54 -0.01
CA TYR A 117 -13.98 10.32 -0.06
C TYR A 117 -14.58 10.01 1.30
N LEU A 118 -15.71 9.30 1.29
CA LEU A 118 -16.45 8.92 2.49
C LEU A 118 -17.02 7.52 2.29
N ARG A 119 -16.96 6.69 3.34
CA ARG A 119 -17.66 5.41 3.37
C ARG A 119 -18.23 5.14 4.75
N MET A 120 -19.16 4.19 4.83
CA MET A 120 -19.57 3.63 6.11
C MET A 120 -18.39 2.86 6.73
N GLU A 121 -18.19 3.05 8.04
CA GLU A 121 -17.26 2.26 8.84
C GLU A 121 -18.01 1.85 10.11
N ARG A 122 -18.43 0.57 10.16
CA ARG A 122 -19.39 0.07 11.17
C ARG A 122 -20.66 0.94 11.19
N ASP A 123 -21.11 1.38 12.35
CA ASP A 123 -22.26 2.28 12.51
C ASP A 123 -21.88 3.77 12.37
N GLY A 124 -20.70 4.09 11.85
CA GLY A 124 -20.17 5.44 11.67
C GLY A 124 -19.66 5.68 10.26
N LEU A 125 -18.79 6.67 10.11
CA LEU A 125 -18.23 7.11 8.84
C LEU A 125 -16.71 7.15 8.88
N LEU A 126 -16.09 6.78 7.76
CA LEU A 126 -14.69 7.06 7.46
C LEU A 126 -14.62 8.15 6.40
N ILE A 127 -13.83 9.19 6.63
CA ILE A 127 -13.69 10.35 5.75
C ILE A 127 -12.21 10.61 5.49
N GLY A 128 -11.80 10.59 4.22
CA GLY A 128 -10.43 10.92 3.83
C GLY A 128 -10.40 12.10 2.87
N PRO A 129 -9.96 13.29 3.32
CA PRO A 129 -9.74 14.42 2.42
C PRO A 129 -8.48 14.23 1.58
N TYR A 130 -8.45 14.88 0.43
CA TYR A 130 -7.24 15.20 -0.32
C TYR A 130 -7.05 16.71 -0.22
N GLU A 131 -6.11 17.11 0.60
CA GLU A 131 -5.80 18.51 0.83
C GLU A 131 -5.17 19.18 -0.40
N SER A 132 -5.18 20.52 -0.41
CA SER A 132 -4.56 21.28 -1.50
C SER A 132 -3.06 20.99 -1.58
N THR A 133 -2.47 21.23 -2.74
CA THR A 133 -1.01 21.11 -2.95
C THR A 133 -0.18 21.98 -1.98
N HIS A 134 -0.74 23.07 -1.46
CA HIS A 134 -0.07 23.97 -0.51
C HIS A 134 0.00 23.39 0.92
N THR A 135 -0.90 22.45 1.23
CA THR A 135 -1.05 21.84 2.56
C THR A 135 -0.60 20.38 2.58
N MET A 136 -0.50 19.75 1.40
CA MET A 136 -0.05 18.39 1.25
C MET A 136 1.39 18.25 1.74
N ARG A 137 1.63 17.22 2.54
CA ARG A 137 2.94 16.95 3.15
C ARG A 137 3.60 15.77 2.45
N GLN A 138 4.70 16.05 1.76
CA GLN A 138 5.58 15.02 1.24
C GLN A 138 6.50 14.53 2.35
N CYS A 139 6.88 13.25 2.33
CA CYS A 139 7.95 12.73 3.16
C CYS A 139 9.31 13.14 2.57
N GLU A 140 9.62 14.45 2.54
CA GLU A 140 10.84 14.97 1.90
C GLU A 140 12.10 14.33 2.48
N ASP A 141 12.15 14.12 3.80
CA ASP A 141 13.28 13.45 4.45
C ASP A 141 13.49 12.03 3.91
N TRP A 142 12.42 11.30 3.58
CA TRP A 142 12.53 9.93 3.05
C TRP A 142 12.99 9.95 1.59
N MET A 143 12.62 10.98 0.83
CA MET A 143 13.06 11.14 -0.55
C MET A 143 14.58 11.31 -0.65
N TRP A 144 15.17 12.08 0.28
CA TRP A 144 16.59 12.45 0.26
C TRP A 144 17.46 11.50 1.07
N ASN A 145 16.99 11.06 2.24
CA ASN A 145 17.77 10.28 3.19
C ASN A 145 17.39 8.79 3.20
N GLY A 146 16.35 8.41 2.46
CA GLY A 146 15.77 7.07 2.48
C GLY A 146 14.73 6.92 3.58
N VAL A 147 13.86 5.93 3.40
CA VAL A 147 12.86 5.55 4.41
C VAL A 147 13.56 5.10 5.71
N PRO A 148 13.17 5.61 6.89
CA PRO A 148 13.77 5.19 8.17
C PRO A 148 13.70 3.69 8.41
N GLU A 149 14.77 3.14 9.01
CA GLU A 149 14.82 1.74 9.42
C GLU A 149 13.76 1.44 10.50
N GLY A 150 13.20 0.22 10.48
CA GLY A 150 12.19 -0.22 11.45
C GLY A 150 10.77 0.28 11.21
N MET A 151 10.51 0.94 10.07
CA MET A 151 9.14 1.14 9.60
C MET A 151 8.62 -0.18 8.96
N VAL A 152 7.48 -0.67 9.49
CA VAL A 152 6.83 -2.01 9.39
C VAL A 152 7.57 -3.21 9.98
#